data_AF-A0A2N2DDU9-F1
#
_entry.id   AF-A0A2N2DDU9-F1
#
_cell.length_a   1.000
_cell.length_b   1.000
_cell.length_c   1.000
_cell.angle_alpha   90.00
_cell.angle_beta   90.00
_cell.angle_gamma   90.00
#
_symmetry.space_group_name_H-M   'P 1'
#
loop_
_entity.id
_entity.type
_entity.pdbx_description
1 polymer ?
#
loop_
_entity_poly.entity_id
_entity_poly.type
_entity_poly.pdbx_seq_one_letter_code
_entity_poly.pdbx_strand_id
1 'polypeptide(L)'
;AMPGTEELALNCVEALQDNSAVLLANHGVVAVGKNLDDVILICKLIEKTAMISLYAAMLGGPFVIEEKYVKNLHDYFQYQYGQK
;
A
#
# COMPACT_ATOMS: atom_id res chain seq x y z
N ALA A 1 -6.79 -4.69 18.76
CA ALA A 1 -5.92 -4.08 19.80
C ALA A 1 -6.09 -2.56 19.86
N MET A 2 -5.93 -1.95 21.04
CA MET A 2 -5.98 -0.49 21.24
C MET A 2 -4.69 0.21 20.76
N PRO A 3 -4.75 1.50 20.35
CA PRO A 3 -3.55 2.27 20.03
C PRO A 3 -2.52 2.26 21.17
N GLY A 4 -1.23 2.10 20.83
CA GLY A 4 -0.13 2.10 21.80
C GLY A 4 0.09 0.78 22.55
N THR A 5 -0.66 -0.28 22.23
CA THR A 5 -0.45 -1.62 22.82
C THR A 5 0.56 -2.45 22.02
N GLU A 6 1.28 -3.32 22.71
CA GLU A 6 2.16 -4.31 22.07
C GLU A 6 1.38 -5.25 21.14
N GLU A 7 0.17 -5.64 21.54
CA GLU A 7 -0.73 -6.43 20.70
C GLU A 7 -1.02 -5.74 19.35
N LEU A 8 -1.22 -4.42 19.33
CA LEU A 8 -1.41 -3.70 18.06
C LEU A 8 -0.13 -3.70 17.23
N ALA A 9 1.04 -3.55 17.86
CA ALA A 9 2.32 -3.60 17.16
C ALA A 9 2.56 -4.98 16.53
N LEU A 10 2.26 -6.06 17.24
CA LEU A 10 2.38 -7.44 16.73
C LEU A 10 1.43 -7.67 15.54
N ASN A 11 0.15 -7.29 15.68
CA ASN A 11 -0.81 -7.36 14.57
C ASN A 11 -0.37 -6.53 13.36
N CYS A 12 0.22 -5.35 13.59
CA CYS A 12 0.73 -4.48 12.55
C CYS A 12 1.89 -5.14 11.78
N VAL A 13 2.86 -5.72 12.49
CA VAL A 13 4.00 -6.41 11.88
C VAL A 13 3.56 -7.67 11.15
N GLU A 14 2.65 -8.44 11.75
CA GLU A 14 2.08 -9.64 11.13
C GLU A 14 1.33 -9.32 9.85
N ALA A 15 0.54 -8.25 9.80
CA ALA A 15 -0.18 -7.87 8.59
C ALA A 15 0.71 -7.18 7.54
N LEU A 16 1.83 -6.56 7.95
CA LEU A 16 2.77 -5.92 7.04
C LEU A 16 3.50 -6.93 6.14
N GLN A 17 4.01 -8.02 6.70
CA GLN A 17 4.83 -9.01 5.96
C GLN A 17 5.91 -8.32 5.11
N ASP A 18 6.02 -8.68 3.82
CA ASP A 18 6.94 -8.09 2.85
C ASP A 18 6.39 -6.83 2.16
N ASN A 19 5.22 -6.32 2.59
CA ASN A 19 4.64 -5.09 2.04
C ASN A 19 5.29 -3.84 2.64
N SER A 20 5.17 -2.72 1.93
CA SER A 20 5.68 -1.43 2.41
C SER A 20 4.71 -0.68 3.32
N ALA A 21 3.48 -1.18 3.51
CA ALA A 21 2.51 -0.57 4.40
C ALA A 21 1.37 -1.51 4.78
N VAL A 22 0.65 -1.14 5.85
CA VAL A 22 -0.51 -1.83 6.38
C VAL A 22 -1.59 -0.84 6.81
N LEU A 23 -2.85 -1.19 6.56
CA LEU A 23 -4.02 -0.47 7.10
C LEU A 23 -4.40 -1.05 8.47
N LEU A 24 -4.44 -0.18 9.46
CA LEU A 24 -4.92 -0.49 10.80
C LEU A 24 -6.42 -0.21 10.87
N ALA A 25 -7.22 -1.26 11.08
CA ALA A 25 -8.67 -1.17 11.14
C ALA A 25 -9.14 -0.11 12.15
N ASN A 26 -9.96 0.84 11.69
CA ASN A 26 -10.48 1.97 12.48
C ASN A 26 -9.40 2.92 13.02
N HIS A 27 -8.22 3.00 12.40
CA HIS A 27 -7.13 3.84 12.88
C HIS A 27 -6.45 4.64 11.77
N GLY A 28 -5.80 3.98 10.81
CA GLY A 28 -5.03 4.68 9.78
C GLY A 28 -4.05 3.76 9.06
N VAL A 29 -2.95 4.33 8.57
CA VAL A 29 -1.90 3.62 7.83
C VAL A 29 -0.59 3.64 8.60
N VAL A 30 0.14 2.53 8.56
CA VAL A 30 1.57 2.46 8.91
C VAL A 30 2.33 2.10 7.65
N ALA A 31 3.36 2.88 7.32
CA ALA A 31 4.22 2.65 6.16
C ALA A 31 5.68 2.59 6.59
N VAL A 32 6.46 1.76 5.89
CA VAL A 32 7.89 1.55 6.08
C VAL A 32 8.64 1.69 4.76
N GLY A 33 9.89 2.12 4.82
CA GLY A 33 10.71 2.39 3.64
C GLY A 33 12.15 2.66 4.02
N LYS A 34 13.03 2.80 3.02
CA LYS A 34 14.48 2.95 3.23
C LYS A 34 14.84 4.33 3.79
N ASN A 35 14.05 5.35 3.47
CA ASN A 35 14.23 6.73 3.89
C ASN A 35 12.86 7.42 3.99
N LEU A 36 12.85 8.64 4.55
CA LEU A 36 11.62 9.38 4.79
C LEU A 36 10.88 9.76 3.50
N ASP A 37 11.60 10.12 2.44
CA ASP A 37 11.00 10.52 1.16
C ASP A 37 10.22 9.34 0.53
N ASP A 38 10.81 8.15 0.55
CA ASP A 38 10.15 6.91 0.12
C ASP A 38 8.88 6.65 0.95
N VAL A 39 8.95 6.77 2.28
CA VAL A 39 7.81 6.54 3.18
C VAL A 39 6.69 7.54 2.91
N ILE A 40 7.01 8.81 2.71
CA ILE A 40 6.03 9.85 2.39
C ILE A 40 5.35 9.55 1.04
N LEU A 41 6.11 9.10 0.04
CA LEU A 41 5.55 8.70 -1.25
C LEU A 41 4.60 7.51 -1.10
N ILE A 42 4.99 6.48 -0.34
CA ILE A 42 4.16 5.29 -0.05
C ILE A 42 2.84 5.71 0.62
N CYS A 43 2.89 6.55 1.64
CA CYS A 43 1.67 7.08 2.29
C CYS A 43 0.74 7.79 1.31
N LYS A 44 1.28 8.66 0.45
CA LYS A 44 0.50 9.38 -0.57
C LYS A 44 -0.14 8.44 -1.59
N LEU A 45 0.59 7.41 -2.01
CA LEU A 45 0.09 6.41 -2.95
C LEU A 45 -1.05 5.61 -2.35
N ILE A 46 -0.94 5.20 -1.08
CA ILE A 46 -1.98 4.45 -0.38
C ILE A 46 -3.24 5.31 -0.22
N GLU A 47 -3.09 6.55 0.21
CA GLU A 47 -4.22 7.47 0.38
C GLU A 47 -4.96 7.69 -0.94
N LYS A 48 -4.22 7.98 -2.02
CA LYS A 48 -4.80 8.14 -3.35
C LYS A 48 -5.49 6.87 -3.84
N THR A 49 -4.90 5.71 -3.59
CA THR A 49 -5.46 4.41 -3.98
C THR A 49 -6.71 4.07 -3.17
N ALA A 50 -6.72 4.36 -1.86
CA ALA A 50 -7.89 4.19 -1.01
C ALA A 50 -9.06 5.04 -1.50
N MET A 51 -8.80 6.30 -1.86
CA MET A 51 -9.80 7.19 -2.44
C MET A 51 -10.36 6.64 -3.77
N ILE A 52 -9.50 6.18 -4.67
CA ILE A 52 -9.93 5.59 -5.95
C ILE A 52 -10.77 4.32 -5.70
N SER A 53 -10.32 3.44 -4.82
CA SER A 53 -11.03 2.21 -4.46
C SER A 53 -12.40 2.50 -3.86
N LEU A 54 -12.50 3.51 -2.99
CA LEU A 54 -13.76 3.96 -2.41
C LEU A 54 -14.73 4.45 -3.48
N TYR A 55 -14.28 5.35 -4.37
CA TYR A 55 -15.13 5.85 -5.44
C TYR A 55 -15.53 4.75 -6.43
N ALA A 56 -14.62 3.86 -6.80
CA ALA A 56 -14.93 2.73 -7.66
C ALA A 56 -15.98 1.82 -7.01
N ALA A 57 -15.85 1.50 -5.72
CA ALA A 57 -16.83 0.72 -4.98
C ALA A 57 -18.22 1.39 -4.96
N MET A 58 -18.27 2.71 -4.79
CA MET A 58 -19.53 3.47 -4.84
C MET A 58 -20.19 3.49 -6.23
N LEU A 59 -19.39 3.33 -7.30
CA LEU A 59 -19.84 3.43 -8.69
C LEU A 59 -20.09 2.06 -9.37
N GLY A 60 -20.18 0.98 -8.60
CA GLY A 60 -20.46 -0.37 -9.12
C GLY A 60 -19.27 -1.35 -9.05
N GLY A 61 -18.17 -0.95 -8.44
CA GLY A 61 -16.99 -1.77 -8.20
C GLY A 61 -15.83 -1.47 -9.17
N PRO A 62 -14.57 -1.67 -8.74
CA PRO A 62 -13.42 -1.51 -9.61
C PRO A 62 -13.33 -2.63 -10.65
N PHE A 63 -12.90 -2.29 -11.87
CA PHE A 63 -12.45 -3.30 -12.83
C PHE A 63 -11.02 -3.72 -12.47
N VAL A 64 -10.88 -4.92 -11.91
CA VAL A 64 -9.59 -5.42 -11.40
C VAL A 64 -8.66 -5.76 -12.57
N ILE A 65 -7.44 -5.21 -12.54
CA ILE A 65 -6.39 -5.54 -13.50
C ILE A 65 -5.87 -6.94 -13.18
N GLU A 66 -5.77 -7.81 -14.19
CA GLU A 66 -5.21 -9.15 -14.00
C GLU A 66 -3.77 -9.07 -13.47
N GLU A 67 -3.45 -9.94 -12.51
CA GLU A 67 -2.16 -9.94 -11.81
C GLU A 67 -0.96 -10.04 -12.75
N LYS A 68 -1.09 -10.78 -13.87
CA LYS A 68 -0.05 -10.87 -14.90
C LYS A 68 0.35 -9.50 -15.47
N TYR A 69 -0.61 -8.59 -15.66
CA TYR A 69 -0.34 -7.25 -16.19
C TYR A 69 0.25 -6.34 -15.11
N VAL A 70 -0.23 -6.47 -13.86
CA VAL A 70 0.34 -5.76 -12.71
C VAL A 70 1.82 -6.12 -12.55
N LYS A 71 2.14 -7.41 -12.58
CA LYS A 71 3.51 -7.91 -12.48
C LYS A 71 4.38 -7.44 -13.64
N ASN A 72 3.89 -7.55 -14.88
CA ASN A 72 4.64 -7.07 -16.06
C ASN A 72 4.96 -5.58 -15.99
N LEU A 73 4.00 -4.75 -15.55
CA LEU A 73 4.22 -3.31 -15.41
C LEU A 73 5.23 -3.01 -14.29
N HIS A 74 5.13 -3.71 -13.16
CA HIS A 74 6.09 -3.59 -12.07
C HIS A 74 7.51 -3.94 -12.53
N ASP A 75 7.69 -5.09 -13.18
CA ASP A 75 9.01 -5.55 -13.66
C ASP A 75 9.58 -4.61 -14.73
N TYR A 76 8.74 -4.11 -15.64
CA TYR A 76 9.14 -3.09 -16.61
C TYR A 76 9.67 -1.82 -15.92
N PHE A 77 8.95 -1.34 -14.90
CA PHE A 77 9.36 -0.17 -14.12
C PHE A 77 10.68 -0.36 -13.38
N GLN A 78 10.91 -1.56 -12.82
CA GLN A 78 12.12 -1.86 -12.04
C GLN A 78 13.37 -2.06 -12.91
N TYR A 79 13.22 -2.70 -14.07
CA TYR A 79 14.38 -3.21 -14.82
C TYR A 79 14.62 -2.54 -16.18
N GLN A 80 13.62 -1.85 -16.74
CA GLN A 80 13.68 -1.35 -18.12
C GLN A 80 13.35 0.13 -18.26
N TYR A 81 12.57 0.69 -17.34
CA TYR A 81 12.15 2.09 -17.38
C TYR A 81 13.08 3.00 -16.57
N GLY A 82 13.30 4.24 -17.05
CA GLY A 82 14.24 5.20 -16.47
C GLY A 82 15.59 5.24 -17.18
N GLN A 83 16.27 6.39 -17.13
CA GLN A 83 17.61 6.55 -17.71
C GLN A 83 18.65 5.84 -16.84
N LYS A 84 19.57 5.10 -17.49
CA LYS A 84 20.79 4.58 -16.84
C LYS A 84 21.79 5.70 -16.57
#